data_AF-A0A963BFG5-F1
#
_entry.id   AF-A0A963BFG5-F1
#
_cell.length_a   1.000
_cell.length_b   1.000
_cell.length_c   1.000
_cell.angle_alpha   90.00
_cell.angle_beta   90.00
_cell.angle_gamma   90.00
#
_symmetry.space_group_name_H-M   'P 1'
#
loop_
_entity.id
_entity.type
_entity.pdbx_description
1 polymer ?
#
loop_
_entity_poly.entity_id
_entity_poly.type
_entity_poly.pdbx_seq_one_letter_code
_entity_poly.pdbx_strand_id
1 'polypeptide(L)' 'MNSKKVSGIRNPVARSPLLRKGGTHERSRSGERQSEQRRLERELARWHPDKRDPQT' A
#
# COMPACT_ATOMS: atom_id res chain seq x y z
N MET A 1 -49.45 -5.80 -14.16
CA MET A 1 -49.21 -4.79 -13.12
C MET A 1 -47.85 -5.11 -12.49
N ASN A 2 -46.78 -4.45 -12.92
CA ASN A 2 -45.43 -4.82 -12.51
C ASN A 2 -45.01 -3.98 -11.30
N SER A 3 -45.06 -4.58 -10.11
CA SER A 3 -44.57 -3.97 -8.87
C SER A 3 -43.04 -3.89 -8.92
N LYS A 4 -42.51 -2.68 -9.12
CA LYS A 4 -41.08 -2.40 -8.90
C LYS A 4 -40.78 -2.71 -7.44
N LYS A 5 -39.99 -3.77 -7.18
CA LYS A 5 -39.48 -4.05 -5.85
C LYS A 5 -38.72 -2.81 -5.37
N VAL A 6 -39.14 -2.23 -4.24
CA VAL A 6 -38.41 -1.16 -3.57
C VAL A 6 -37.04 -1.74 -3.24
N SER A 7 -36.01 -1.30 -3.96
CA SER A 7 -34.63 -1.65 -3.67
C SER A 7 -34.37 -1.25 -2.22
N GLY A 8 -34.23 -2.25 -1.33
CA GLY A 8 -34.14 -2.04 0.10
C GLY A 8 -33.20 -0.89 0.42
N ILE A 9 -33.67 0.02 1.27
CA ILE A 9 -32.94 1.21 1.72
C ILE A 9 -31.56 0.73 2.21
N ARG A 10 -30.52 0.95 1.41
CA ARG A 10 -29.15 0.62 1.81
C ARG A 10 -28.79 1.58 2.94
N ASN A 11 -28.33 1.02 4.06
CA ASN A 11 -27.96 1.79 5.24
C ASN A 11 -27.03 2.97 4.85
N PRO A 12 -27.45 4.23 5.09
CA PRO A 12 -26.67 5.41 4.70
C PRO A 12 -25.35 5.50 5.47
N VAL A 13 -25.31 5.01 6.71
CA VAL A 13 -24.08 4.92 7.53
C VAL A 13 -23.06 4.00 6.86
N ALA A 14 -23.50 2.86 6.33
CA ALA A 14 -22.65 1.91 5.61
C ALA A 14 -22.19 2.41 4.23
N ARG A 15 -22.79 3.50 3.71
CA ARG A 15 -22.34 4.21 2.50
C ARG A 15 -21.31 5.30 2.79
N SER A 16 -21.10 5.67 4.06
CA SER A 16 -20.07 6.64 4.42
C SER A 16 -18.72 6.15 3.88
N PRO A 17 -17.98 6.97 3.12
CA PRO A 17 -16.65 6.62 2.63
C PRO A 17 -15.69 6.21 3.76
N LEU A 18 -15.93 6.71 4.98
CA LEU A 18 -15.15 6.39 6.17
C LEU A 18 -15.46 5.00 6.76
N LEU A 19 -16.70 4.51 6.58
CA LEU A 19 -17.20 3.27 7.18
C LEU A 19 -17.37 2.14 6.16
N ARG A 20 -17.26 2.45 4.87
CA ARG A 20 -17.29 1.44 3.81
C ARG A 20 -16.01 0.60 3.93
N LYS A 21 -16.17 -0.73 4.01
CA LYS A 21 -15.04 -1.65 3.99
C LYS A 21 -14.17 -1.35 2.77
N GLY A 22 -12.87 -1.16 3.02
CA GLY A 22 -11.92 -0.69 2.02
C GLY A 22 -11.99 0.83 1.90
N GLY A 23 -11.06 1.51 2.59
CA GLY A 23 -10.68 2.87 2.21
C GLY A 23 -10.22 2.92 0.76
N THR A 24 -9.68 4.06 0.31
CA THR A 24 -9.10 4.15 -1.04
C THR A 24 -8.17 2.96 -1.26
N HIS A 25 -8.45 2.15 -2.28
CA HIS A 25 -7.58 1.04 -2.67
C HIS A 25 -6.28 1.64 -3.22
N GLU A 26 -5.39 2.00 -2.32
CA GLU A 26 -4.04 2.43 -2.68
C GLU A 26 -3.21 1.18 -2.98
N ARG A 27 -2.46 1.25 -4.08
CA ARG A 27 -1.44 0.24 -4.35
C ARG A 27 -0.46 0.21 -3.18
N SER A 28 0.02 -0.98 -2.82
CA SER A 28 0.99 -1.12 -1.75
C SER A 28 2.25 -0.31 -2.07
N ARG A 29 2.77 0.43 -1.08
CA ARG A 29 4.04 1.17 -1.19
C ARG A 29 5.28 0.26 -1.17
N SER A 30 5.10 -1.04 -1.34
CA SER A 30 6.18 -2.03 -1.25
C SER A 30 7.25 -1.83 -2.32
N GLY A 31 6.86 -1.41 -3.54
CA GLY A 31 7.81 -1.11 -4.61
C GLY A 31 8.68 0.11 -4.31
N GLU A 32 8.09 1.15 -3.72
CA GLU A 32 8.79 2.36 -3.27
C GLU A 32 9.78 2.03 -2.16
N ARG A 33 9.35 1.28 -1.12
CA ARG A 33 10.26 0.83 -0.06
C ARG A 33 11.45 0.03 -0.59
N GLN A 34 11.21 -0.87 -1.55
CA GLN A 34 12.30 -1.66 -2.14
C GLN A 34 13.25 -0.85 -3.02
N SER A 35 12.78 0.22 -3.67
CA SER A 35 13.66 1.08 -4.47
C SER A 35 14.53 1.96 -3.57
N GLU A 36 13.95 2.48 -2.48
CA GLU A 36 14.66 3.23 -1.45
C GLU A 36 15.72 2.39 -0.75
N GLN A 37 15.39 1.16 -0.36
CA GLN A 37 16.35 0.23 0.25
C GLN A 37 17.56 -0.02 -0.68
N ARG A 38 17.30 -0.37 -1.94
CA ARG A 38 18.37 -0.61 -2.92
C ARG A 38 19.21 0.64 -3.20
N ARG A 39 18.59 1.83 -3.13
CA ARG A 39 19.31 3.09 -3.24
C ARG A 39 20.26 3.28 -2.05
N LEU A 40 19.78 3.08 -0.84
CA LEU A 40 20.58 3.19 0.39
C LEU A 40 21.75 2.21 0.38
N GLU A 41 21.54 0.95 0.00
CA GLU A 41 22.59 -0.07 -0.08
C GLU A 41 23.70 0.34 -1.07
N ARG A 42 23.34 0.93 -2.22
CA ARG A 42 24.32 1.46 -3.18
C ARG A 42 25.09 2.66 -2.63
N GLU A 43 24.41 3.57 -1.94
CA GLU A 43 25.04 4.74 -1.31
C GLU A 43 26.02 4.30 -0.20
N LEU A 44 25.64 3.31 0.62
CA LEU A 44 26.51 2.69 1.63
C LEU A 44 27.73 1.99 1.00
N ALA A 45 27.52 1.20 -0.06
CA ALA A 45 28.60 0.52 -0.76
C ALA A 45 29.58 1.51 -1.42
N ARG A 46 29.08 2.65 -1.91
CA ARG A 46 29.90 3.74 -2.43
C ARG A 46 30.68 4.44 -1.32
N TRP A 47 30.05 4.66 -0.17
CA TRP A 47 30.67 5.36 0.96
C TRP A 47 31.77 4.51 1.62
N HIS A 48 31.58 3.20 1.69
CA HIS A 48 32.54 2.28 2.31
C HIS A 48 33.03 1.18 1.35
N PRO A 49 33.97 1.49 0.43
CA PRO A 49 34.46 0.50 -0.54
C PRO A 49 35.17 -0.70 0.10
N ASP A 50 35.73 -0.53 1.32
CA ASP A 50 36.64 -1.48 1.98
C ASP A 50 36.00 -2.53 2.93
N LYS A 51 34.70 -2.51 3.24
CA LYS A 51 34.09 -3.51 4.18
C LYS A 51 33.64 -4.79 3.49
N ARG A 52 34.24 -5.13 2.36
CA ARG A 52 34.02 -6.40 1.66
C ARG A 52 35.01 -7.49 2.03
N ASP A 53 35.75 -7.32 3.12
CA ASP A 53 36.51 -8.39 3.74
C ASP A 53 35.68 -9.07 4.85
N PRO A 54 35.15 -10.28 4.61
CA PRO A 54 34.85 -11.16 5.72
C PRO A 54 36.19 -11.50 6.41
N GLN A 55 36.44 -10.91 7.58
CA GLN A 55 37.38 -11.52 8.51
C GLN A 55 36.79 -12.87 8.93
N THR A 56 37.49 -13.93 8.50
CA THR A 56 37.45 -15.35 8.90
C THR A 56 36.44 -15.77 9.95
#